data_AF-A0A1X7L8P3-F1
#
_entry.id   AF-A0A1X7L8P3-F1
#
_cell.length_a   1.000
_cell.length_b   1.000
_cell.length_c   1.000
_cell.angle_alpha   90.00
_cell.angle_beta   90.00
_cell.angle_gamma   90.00
#
_symmetry.space_group_name_H-M   'P 1'
#
loop_
_entity.id
_entity.type
_entity.pdbx_description
1 polymer ?
#
loop_
_entity_poly.entity_id
_entity_poly.type
_entity_poly.pdbx_seq_one_letter_code
_entity_poly.pdbx_strand_id
1 'polypeptide(L)'
;MLKVPHPMKDDDKGARFAYLVGMAMVAIVDGSIDPKEKKILLDRAIAMNLPEDDVMRAIEAAKTADDETVSSVLESLSERRQRAIFMTDLRIMAHADGSLKSEESELWDIFGDMVEINQDDRKALSAFADASLEPNEERASEAIAEIMKHDLDIPMSAIKFFLPSIEKISI
;
A
#
# COMPACT_ATOMS: atom_id res chain seq x y z
N MET A 1 -2.83 11.92 -17.99
CA MET A 1 -2.62 10.46 -18.11
C MET A 1 -3.74 9.78 -17.34
N LEU A 2 -4.43 8.81 -17.93
CA LEU A 2 -5.34 7.94 -17.18
C LEU A 2 -4.49 7.23 -16.13
N LYS A 3 -4.70 7.51 -14.84
CA LYS A 3 -4.04 6.81 -13.75
C LYS A 3 -4.42 5.33 -13.88
N VAL A 4 -3.42 4.45 -13.92
CA VAL A 4 -3.66 3.00 -13.85
C VAL A 4 -4.55 2.74 -12.63
N PRO A 5 -5.67 2.02 -12.77
CA PRO A 5 -6.55 1.75 -11.64
C PRO A 5 -5.79 0.96 -10.57
N HIS A 6 -6.09 1.25 -9.31
CA HIS A 6 -5.56 0.47 -8.20
C HIS A 6 -6.07 -0.97 -8.31
N PRO A 7 -5.29 -2.00 -7.95
CA PRO A 7 -5.75 -3.38 -7.98
C PRO A 7 -7.00 -3.67 -7.14
N MET A 8 -7.24 -2.86 -6.10
CA MET A 8 -8.44 -2.93 -5.25
C MET A 8 -9.65 -2.21 -5.86
N LYS A 9 -9.56 -1.64 -7.07
CA LYS A 9 -10.63 -0.79 -7.65
C LYS A 9 -11.99 -1.49 -7.72
N ASP A 10 -12.01 -2.79 -7.97
CA ASP A 10 -13.25 -3.53 -8.19
C ASP A 10 -13.80 -4.17 -6.90
N ASP A 11 -13.08 -4.01 -5.78
CA ASP A 11 -13.52 -4.48 -4.47
C ASP A 11 -14.69 -3.63 -3.94
N ASP A 12 -15.38 -4.15 -2.92
CA ASP A 12 -16.48 -3.43 -2.30
C ASP A 12 -16.05 -2.03 -1.83
N LYS A 13 -16.97 -1.06 -1.92
CA LYS A 13 -16.66 0.32 -1.54
C LYS A 13 -16.22 0.42 -0.08
N GLY A 14 -16.86 -0.34 0.81
CA GLY A 14 -16.50 -0.41 2.23
C GLY A 14 -15.09 -0.95 2.42
N ALA A 15 -14.74 -2.04 1.73
CA ALA A 15 -13.40 -2.62 1.79
C ALA A 15 -12.32 -1.65 1.30
N ARG A 16 -12.55 -0.96 0.17
CA ARG A 16 -11.63 0.08 -0.34
C ARG A 16 -11.48 1.25 0.63
N PHE A 17 -12.55 1.67 1.28
CA PHE A 17 -12.50 2.73 2.28
C PHE A 17 -11.71 2.29 3.51
N ALA A 18 -11.96 1.09 4.05
CA ALA A 18 -11.20 0.53 5.16
C ALA A 18 -9.70 0.39 4.82
N TYR A 19 -9.37 -0.07 3.61
CA TYR A 19 -7.99 -0.08 3.11
C TYR A 19 -7.35 1.33 3.18
N LEU A 20 -8.07 2.37 2.73
CA LEU A 20 -7.57 3.74 2.78
C LEU A 20 -7.41 4.26 4.22
N VAL A 21 -8.27 3.83 5.16
CA VAL A 21 -8.12 4.11 6.60
C VAL A 21 -6.82 3.50 7.12
N GLY A 22 -6.52 2.24 6.79
CA GLY A 22 -5.27 1.59 7.16
C GLY A 22 -4.03 2.34 6.65
N MET A 23 -4.07 2.84 5.41
CA MET A 23 -3.00 3.71 4.90
C MET A 23 -2.89 5.02 5.69
N ALA A 24 -4.01 5.64 6.04
CA ALA A 24 -4.03 6.88 6.81
C ALA A 24 -3.53 6.70 8.24
N MET A 25 -3.70 5.52 8.85
CA MET A 25 -3.12 5.19 10.16
C MET A 25 -1.59 5.26 10.15
N VAL A 26 -0.95 4.78 9.07
CA VAL A 26 0.51 4.90 8.93
C VAL A 26 0.92 6.35 8.71
N ALA A 27 0.21 7.06 7.84
CA ALA A 27 0.50 8.46 7.51
C ALA A 27 0.27 9.47 8.67
N ILE A 28 -0.30 9.05 9.80
CA ILE A 28 -0.56 9.93 10.95
C ILE A 28 0.13 9.46 12.22
N VAL A 29 1.00 8.44 12.12
CA VAL A 29 1.66 7.85 13.29
C VAL A 29 2.50 8.88 14.06
N ASP A 30 3.04 9.89 13.37
CA ASP A 30 3.79 11.00 13.98
C ASP A 30 2.90 12.14 14.54
N GLY A 31 1.58 11.97 14.47
CA GLY A 31 0.58 12.91 14.98
C GLY A 31 0.13 13.98 13.98
N SER A 32 0.70 14.02 12.77
CA SER A 32 0.30 14.93 11.71
C SER A 32 0.31 14.22 10.36
N ILE A 33 -0.30 14.83 9.34
CA ILE A 33 -0.18 14.36 7.95
C ILE A 33 0.35 15.50 7.10
N ASP A 34 1.43 15.24 6.38
CA ASP A 34 2.07 16.23 5.53
C ASP A 34 1.40 16.32 4.14
N PRO A 35 1.71 17.36 3.33
CA PRO A 35 1.13 17.50 2.00
C PRO A 35 1.45 16.36 1.01
N LYS A 36 2.60 15.69 1.14
CA LYS A 36 3.01 14.58 0.28
C LYS A 36 2.24 13.30 0.64
N GLU A 37 2.14 12.97 1.91
CA GLU A 37 1.35 11.82 2.41
C GLU A 37 -0.12 11.97 2.05
N LYS A 38 -0.68 13.17 2.29
CA LYS A 38 -2.05 13.50 1.88
C LYS A 38 -2.24 13.35 0.37
N LYS A 39 -1.26 13.73 -0.43
CA LYS A 39 -1.29 13.56 -1.88
C LYS A 39 -1.28 12.07 -2.26
N ILE A 40 -0.51 11.22 -1.58
CA ILE A 40 -0.52 9.77 -1.81
C ILE A 40 -1.90 9.18 -1.49
N LEU A 41 -2.49 9.52 -0.33
CA LEU A 41 -3.84 9.08 0.01
C LEU A 41 -4.87 9.52 -1.04
N LEU A 42 -4.78 10.76 -1.53
CA LEU A 42 -5.65 11.27 -2.59
C LEU A 42 -5.46 10.50 -3.90
N ASP A 43 -4.20 10.27 -4.30
CA ASP A 43 -3.89 9.51 -5.51
C ASP A 43 -4.42 8.08 -5.43
N ARG A 44 -4.36 7.45 -4.25
CA ARG A 44 -4.90 6.12 -3.97
C ARG A 44 -6.42 6.08 -3.94
N ALA A 45 -7.07 7.05 -3.31
CA ALA A 45 -8.52 7.17 -3.33
C ALA A 45 -9.05 7.25 -4.77
N ILE A 46 -8.46 8.13 -5.59
CA ILE A 46 -8.82 8.27 -7.01
C ILE A 46 -8.58 6.95 -7.78
N ALA A 47 -7.42 6.31 -7.57
CA ALA A 47 -7.10 5.05 -8.26
C ALA A 47 -8.01 3.88 -7.85
N MET A 48 -8.51 3.89 -6.61
CA MET A 48 -9.51 2.95 -6.10
C MET A 48 -10.95 3.35 -6.44
N ASN A 49 -11.18 4.44 -7.18
CA ASN A 49 -12.51 4.96 -7.51
C ASN A 49 -13.33 5.33 -6.25
N LEU A 50 -12.66 5.90 -5.25
CA LEU A 50 -13.26 6.54 -4.09
C LEU A 50 -13.37 8.07 -4.31
N PRO A 51 -14.45 8.72 -3.82
CA PRO A 51 -14.54 10.17 -3.73
C PRO A 51 -13.34 10.80 -3.01
N GLU A 52 -12.90 11.99 -3.44
CA GLU A 52 -11.81 12.71 -2.76
C GLU A 52 -12.16 13.04 -1.30
N ASP A 53 -13.44 13.29 -1.00
CA ASP A 53 -13.93 13.52 0.36
C ASP A 53 -13.69 12.32 1.29
N ASP A 54 -13.58 11.10 0.74
CA ASP A 54 -13.27 9.90 1.53
C ASP A 54 -11.83 9.94 2.07
N VAL A 55 -10.92 10.74 1.50
CA VAL A 55 -9.57 10.94 2.04
C VAL A 55 -9.63 11.60 3.41
N MET A 56 -10.39 12.70 3.54
CA MET A 56 -10.53 13.39 4.83
C MET A 56 -11.24 12.51 5.85
N ARG A 57 -12.26 11.75 5.42
CA ARG A 57 -12.95 10.80 6.29
C ARG A 57 -12.03 9.68 6.77
N ALA A 58 -11.16 9.17 5.91
CA ALA A 58 -10.19 8.14 6.27
C ALA A 58 -9.16 8.66 7.28
N ILE A 59 -8.67 9.90 7.10
CA ILE A 59 -7.76 10.56 8.05
C ILE A 59 -8.44 10.76 9.42
N GLU A 60 -9.68 11.23 9.46
CA GLU A 60 -10.40 11.40 10.72
C GLU A 60 -10.65 10.06 11.42
N ALA A 61 -11.00 9.01 10.68
CA ALA A 61 -11.13 7.67 11.24
C ALA A 61 -9.80 7.14 11.80
N ALA A 62 -8.69 7.37 11.11
CA ALA A 62 -7.35 6.96 11.56
C ALA A 62 -6.92 7.64 12.87
N LYS A 63 -7.27 8.92 13.07
CA LYS A 63 -6.95 9.67 14.32
C LYS A 63 -7.61 9.08 15.57
N THR A 64 -8.78 8.48 15.39
CA THR A 64 -9.58 7.91 16.48
C THR A 64 -9.68 6.40 16.35
N ALA A 65 -8.73 5.78 15.64
CA ALA A 65 -8.77 4.35 15.37
C ALA A 65 -8.74 3.55 16.67
N ASP A 66 -9.72 2.67 16.80
CA ASP A 66 -9.89 1.71 17.88
C ASP A 66 -9.81 0.28 17.32
N ASP A 67 -10.02 -0.71 18.19
CA ASP A 67 -9.96 -2.12 17.80
C ASP A 67 -10.98 -2.47 16.70
N GLU A 68 -12.14 -1.82 16.66
CA GLU A 68 -13.15 -2.02 15.61
C GLU A 68 -12.67 -1.47 14.27
N THR A 69 -12.05 -0.29 14.29
CA THR A 69 -11.44 0.32 13.11
C THR A 69 -10.33 -0.57 12.55
N VAL A 70 -9.43 -1.04 13.40
CA VAL A 70 -8.35 -1.97 13.00
C VAL A 70 -8.94 -3.27 12.44
N SER A 71 -9.96 -3.83 13.09
CA SER A 71 -10.63 -5.05 12.63
C SER A 71 -11.23 -4.86 11.23
N SER A 72 -11.87 -3.72 10.97
CA SER A 72 -12.43 -3.41 9.65
C SER A 72 -11.34 -3.31 8.57
N VAL A 73 -10.17 -2.75 8.90
CA VAL A 73 -9.01 -2.76 8.00
C VAL A 73 -8.59 -4.20 7.70
N LEU A 74 -8.40 -5.03 8.72
CA LEU A 74 -7.96 -6.42 8.54
C LEU A 74 -8.97 -7.28 7.76
N GLU A 75 -10.27 -7.08 7.99
CA GLU A 75 -11.34 -7.74 7.25
C GLU A 75 -11.34 -7.37 5.75
N SER A 76 -10.95 -6.13 5.41
CA SER A 76 -10.76 -5.71 4.02
C SER A 76 -9.59 -6.41 3.31
N LEU A 77 -8.72 -7.09 4.07
CA LEU A 77 -7.50 -7.78 3.62
C LEU A 77 -7.64 -9.31 3.73
N SER A 78 -8.84 -9.82 3.45
CA SER A 78 -9.16 -11.25 3.55
C SER A 78 -8.33 -12.15 2.63
N GLU A 79 -7.98 -11.67 1.43
CA GLU A 79 -7.21 -12.42 0.42
C GLU A 79 -5.70 -12.14 0.51
N ARG A 80 -4.87 -13.14 0.23
CA ARG A 80 -3.39 -12.99 0.22
C ARG A 80 -2.93 -11.85 -0.68
N ARG A 81 -3.53 -11.73 -1.86
CA ARG A 81 -3.34 -10.60 -2.79
C ARG A 81 -3.53 -9.25 -2.11
N GLN A 82 -4.64 -9.06 -1.41
CA GLN A 82 -5.00 -7.79 -0.78
C GLN A 82 -3.96 -7.40 0.26
N ARG A 83 -3.52 -8.36 1.08
CA ARG A 83 -2.48 -8.16 2.10
C ARG A 83 -1.14 -7.74 1.50
N ALA A 84 -0.70 -8.43 0.45
CA ALA A 84 0.56 -8.10 -0.24
C ALA A 84 0.52 -6.68 -0.81
N ILE A 85 -0.57 -6.33 -1.51
CA ILE A 85 -0.77 -5.01 -2.12
C ILE A 85 -0.83 -3.91 -1.05
N PHE A 86 -1.57 -4.16 0.03
CA PHE A 86 -1.65 -3.25 1.18
C PHE A 86 -0.29 -3.00 1.81
N MET A 87 0.49 -4.04 2.05
CA MET A 87 1.82 -3.91 2.65
C MET A 87 2.81 -3.19 1.73
N THR A 88 2.70 -3.35 0.40
CA THR A 88 3.45 -2.53 -0.57
C THR A 88 3.06 -1.06 -0.47
N ASP A 89 1.76 -0.76 -0.39
CA ASP A 89 1.27 0.61 -0.26
C ASP A 89 1.68 1.28 1.04
N LEU A 90 1.62 0.55 2.16
CA LEU A 90 2.10 1.06 3.45
C LEU A 90 3.58 1.38 3.40
N ARG A 91 4.40 0.55 2.73
CA ARG A 91 5.83 0.80 2.58
C ARG A 91 6.10 2.06 1.77
N ILE A 92 5.36 2.26 0.68
CA ILE A 92 5.43 3.48 -0.15
C ILE A 92 5.01 4.71 0.66
N MET A 93 3.93 4.61 1.44
CA MET A 93 3.47 5.68 2.32
C MET A 93 4.54 6.06 3.34
N ALA A 94 5.14 5.07 3.99
CA ALA A 94 6.20 5.26 4.97
C ALA A 94 7.52 5.83 4.37
N HIS A 95 7.63 5.96 3.04
CA HIS A 95 8.76 6.61 2.36
C HIS A 95 8.38 7.96 1.74
N ALA A 96 7.15 8.44 1.92
CA ALA A 96 6.60 9.60 1.21
C ALA A 96 7.44 10.88 1.39
N ASP A 97 8.02 11.07 2.58
CA ASP A 97 8.80 12.26 2.91
C ASP A 97 10.28 12.15 2.49
N GLY A 98 10.76 10.95 2.14
CA GLY A 98 12.13 10.63 1.71
C GLY A 98 12.98 9.97 2.80
N SER A 99 12.45 9.71 3.98
CA SER A 99 13.13 8.95 5.04
C SER A 99 12.16 8.12 5.86
N LEU A 100 12.33 6.80 5.85
CA LEU A 100 11.56 5.92 6.73
C LEU A 100 11.86 6.25 8.21
N LYS A 101 10.88 6.79 8.93
CA LYS A 101 11.01 7.00 10.38
C LYS A 101 10.84 5.67 11.11
N SER A 102 11.40 5.58 12.33
CA SER A 102 11.33 4.36 13.15
C SER A 102 9.89 3.92 13.43
N GLU A 103 9.02 4.88 13.71
CA GLU A 103 7.62 4.70 14.08
C GLU A 103 6.79 4.19 12.90
N GLU A 104 7.03 4.71 11.70
CA GLU A 104 6.39 4.26 10.46
C GLU A 104 6.83 2.84 10.08
N SER A 105 8.11 2.52 10.28
CA SER A 105 8.64 1.16 10.10
C SER A 105 8.05 0.18 11.10
N GLU A 106 7.94 0.57 12.37
CA GLU A 106 7.37 -0.26 13.43
C GLU A 106 5.89 -0.56 13.13
N LEU A 107 5.13 0.44 12.70
CA LEU A 107 3.73 0.24 12.34
C LEU A 107 3.57 -0.65 11.10
N TRP A 108 4.47 -0.54 10.12
CA TRP A 108 4.52 -1.46 8.99
C TRP A 108 4.77 -2.91 9.44
N ASP A 109 5.69 -3.12 10.39
CA ASP A 109 5.93 -4.45 10.97
C ASP A 109 4.73 -4.99 11.75
N ILE A 110 4.05 -4.14 12.53
CA ILE A 110 2.83 -4.51 13.26
C ILE A 110 1.73 -4.96 12.29
N PHE A 111 1.48 -4.20 11.22
CA PHE A 111 0.51 -4.60 10.21
C PHE A 111 0.92 -5.91 9.54
N GLY A 112 2.21 -6.08 9.24
CA GLY A 112 2.74 -7.32 8.70
C GLY A 112 2.46 -8.54 9.58
N ASP A 113 2.55 -8.37 10.90
CA ASP A 113 2.23 -9.42 11.87
C ASP A 113 0.72 -9.70 11.86
N MET A 114 -0.11 -8.66 11.90
CA MET A 114 -1.58 -8.78 11.90
C MET A 114 -2.14 -9.44 10.63
N VAL A 115 -1.51 -9.20 9.48
CA VAL A 115 -1.90 -9.83 8.20
C VAL A 115 -1.14 -11.13 7.91
N GLU A 116 -0.35 -11.62 8.86
CA GLU A 116 0.38 -12.89 8.82
C GLU A 116 1.38 -13.01 7.65
N ILE A 117 2.02 -11.90 7.26
CA ILE A 117 3.11 -11.93 6.28
C ILE A 117 4.43 -12.19 7.00
N ASN A 118 5.14 -13.25 6.61
CA ASN A 118 6.42 -13.61 7.21
C ASN A 118 7.54 -12.61 6.87
N GLN A 119 8.66 -12.69 7.59
CA GLN A 119 9.81 -11.80 7.46
C GLN A 119 10.45 -11.80 6.06
N ASP A 120 10.51 -12.94 5.38
CA ASP A 120 11.16 -13.02 4.07
C ASP A 120 10.26 -12.45 2.96
N ASP A 121 8.96 -12.74 3.04
CA ASP A 121 7.94 -12.13 2.19
C ASP A 121 7.90 -10.60 2.38
N ARG A 122 8.05 -10.13 3.62
CA ARG A 122 8.18 -8.70 3.93
C ARG A 122 9.39 -8.06 3.25
N LYS A 123 10.55 -8.72 3.25
CA LYS A 123 11.74 -8.21 2.53
C LYS A 123 11.48 -8.10 1.03
N ALA A 124 10.83 -9.09 0.43
CA ALA A 124 10.45 -9.06 -0.99
C ALA A 124 9.47 -7.91 -1.29
N LEU A 125 8.44 -7.72 -0.45
CA LEU A 125 7.50 -6.60 -0.57
C LEU A 125 8.17 -5.23 -0.39
N SER A 126 9.14 -5.13 0.52
CA SER A 126 9.94 -3.90 0.68
C SER A 126 10.73 -3.61 -0.59
N ALA A 127 11.47 -4.58 -1.13
CA ALA A 127 12.25 -4.40 -2.35
C ALA A 127 11.35 -4.00 -3.54
N PHE A 128 10.15 -4.57 -3.63
CA PHE A 128 9.15 -4.22 -4.63
C PHE A 128 8.61 -2.80 -4.47
N ALA A 129 8.29 -2.38 -3.25
CA ALA A 129 7.89 -1.01 -2.96
C ALA A 129 9.03 -0.01 -3.25
N ASP A 130 10.26 -0.32 -2.84
CA ASP A 130 11.41 0.55 -3.02
C ASP A 130 11.72 0.73 -4.52
N ALA A 131 11.59 -0.35 -5.33
CA ALA A 131 11.71 -0.28 -6.78
C ALA A 131 10.63 0.60 -7.45
N SER A 132 9.46 0.76 -6.82
CA SER A 132 8.39 1.64 -7.30
C SER A 132 8.65 3.13 -7.04
N LEU A 133 9.43 3.44 -6.00
CA LEU A 133 9.81 4.81 -5.62
C LEU A 133 10.96 5.34 -6.46
N GLU A 134 11.92 4.46 -6.78
CA GLU A 134 13.09 4.77 -7.63
C GLU A 134 13.11 3.86 -8.87
N PRO A 135 12.34 4.20 -9.93
CA PRO A 135 12.18 3.31 -11.07
C PRO A 135 13.49 3.08 -11.82
N ASN A 136 14.01 1.85 -11.72
CA ASN A 136 15.14 1.35 -12.48
C ASN A 136 14.74 -0.03 -13.02
N GLU A 137 14.88 -0.24 -14.34
CA GLU A 137 14.39 -1.46 -15.01
C GLU A 137 15.02 -2.75 -14.44
N GLU A 138 16.31 -2.72 -14.09
CA GLU A 138 17.01 -3.86 -13.52
C GLU A 138 16.49 -4.16 -12.10
N ARG A 139 16.51 -3.16 -11.20
CA ARG A 139 15.97 -3.29 -9.84
C ARG A 139 14.54 -3.78 -9.81
N ALA A 140 13.72 -3.28 -10.71
CA ALA A 140 12.33 -3.63 -10.73
C ALA A 140 12.08 -5.02 -11.35
N SER A 141 12.89 -5.45 -12.31
CA SER A 141 12.89 -6.84 -12.79
C SER A 141 13.28 -7.81 -11.68
N GLU A 142 14.32 -7.48 -10.90
CA GLU A 142 14.76 -8.27 -9.74
C GLU A 142 13.67 -8.34 -8.68
N ALA A 143 13.04 -7.22 -8.36
CA ALA A 143 11.95 -7.18 -7.38
C ALA A 143 10.75 -8.03 -7.83
N ILE A 144 10.36 -7.96 -9.11
CA ILE A 144 9.29 -8.81 -9.67
C ILE A 144 9.69 -10.30 -9.56
N ALA A 145 10.94 -10.65 -9.88
CA ALA A 145 11.41 -12.03 -9.78
C ALA A 145 11.37 -12.56 -8.33
N GLU A 146 11.72 -11.72 -7.35
CA GLU A 146 11.62 -12.09 -5.92
C GLU A 146 10.16 -12.26 -5.47
N ILE A 147 9.24 -11.38 -5.88
CA ILE A 147 7.80 -11.55 -5.64
C ILE A 147 7.30 -12.90 -6.18
N MET A 148 7.69 -13.27 -7.41
CA MET A 148 7.32 -14.54 -8.03
C MET A 148 7.91 -15.75 -7.29
N LYS A 149 9.17 -15.65 -6.86
CA LYS A 149 9.86 -16.71 -6.11
C LYS A 149 9.23 -16.96 -4.74
N HIS A 150 8.68 -15.92 -4.12
CA HIS A 150 8.00 -15.98 -2.82
C HIS A 150 6.52 -16.37 -2.91
N ASP A 151 5.97 -16.57 -4.12
CA ASP A 151 4.54 -16.85 -4.33
C ASP A 151 3.63 -15.81 -3.64
N LEU A 152 4.09 -14.55 -3.68
CA LEU A 152 3.31 -13.41 -3.25
C LEU A 152 2.36 -13.10 -4.39
N ASP A 153 1.10 -13.50 -4.23
CA ASP A 153 -0.02 -13.39 -5.18
C ASP A 153 -0.32 -11.94 -5.65
N ILE A 154 0.69 -11.29 -6.24
CA ILE A 154 0.66 -9.92 -6.75
C ILE A 154 0.29 -10.04 -8.24
N PRO A 155 -0.93 -9.62 -8.62
CA PRO A 155 -1.37 -9.73 -10.00
C PRO A 155 -0.59 -8.76 -10.88
N MET A 156 -0.59 -9.04 -12.19
CA MET A 156 -0.03 -8.13 -13.19
C MET A 156 -0.65 -6.72 -13.14
N SER A 157 -1.91 -6.57 -12.70
CA SER A 157 -2.51 -5.26 -12.48
C SER A 157 -1.80 -4.45 -11.39
N ALA A 158 -1.33 -5.10 -10.32
CA ALA A 158 -0.54 -4.48 -9.27
C ALA A 158 0.85 -4.10 -9.75
N ILE A 159 1.51 -4.99 -10.51
CA ILE A 159 2.82 -4.68 -11.12
C ILE A 159 2.71 -3.45 -12.02
N LYS A 160 1.71 -3.39 -12.90
CA LYS A 160 1.47 -2.22 -13.78
C LYS A 160 1.12 -0.96 -13.01
N PHE A 161 0.46 -1.10 -11.86
CA PHE A 161 0.09 0.03 -11.01
C PHE A 161 1.31 0.63 -10.29
N PHE A 162 2.12 -0.20 -9.63
CA PHE A 162 3.28 0.23 -8.85
C PHE A 162 4.49 0.56 -9.73
N LEU A 163 4.66 -0.15 -10.85
CA LEU A 163 5.81 -0.03 -11.74
C LEU A 163 5.36 0.30 -13.18
N PRO A 164 4.74 1.46 -13.42
CA PRO A 164 4.18 1.81 -14.72
C PRO A 164 5.22 1.99 -15.84
N SER A 165 6.49 2.21 -15.50
CA SER A 165 7.59 2.32 -16.48
C SER A 165 7.96 0.99 -17.15
N ILE A 166 7.43 -0.13 -16.65
CA ILE A 166 7.84 -1.49 -17.02
C ILE A 166 6.96 -2.10 -18.11
N GLU A 167 6.22 -1.28 -18.87
CA GLU A 167 5.35 -1.73 -19.97
C GLU A 167 6.02 -2.65 -21.03
N LYS A 168 7.35 -2.83 -20.97
CA LYS A 168 8.14 -3.66 -21.88
C LYS A 168 8.60 -5.02 -21.35
N ILE A 169 8.37 -5.38 -20.08
CA ILE A 169 8.76 -6.73 -19.61
C ILE A 169 7.74 -7.75 -20.13
N SER A 170 8.18 -8.53 -21.12
CA SER A 170 7.52 -9.76 -21.52
C SER A 170 7.91 -10.83 -20.50
N ILE A 171 6.97 -11.17 -19.61
CA ILE A 171 7.09 -12.34 -18.73
C ILE A 171 6.77 -13.60 -19.53
#